data_AF-A0A5C7WUJ8-F1
#
_entry.id   AF-A0A5C7WUJ8-F1
#
_cell.length_a   1.000
_cell.length_b   1.000
_cell.length_c   1.000
_cell.angle_alpha   90.00
_cell.angle_beta   90.00
_cell.angle_gamma   90.00
#
_symmetry.space_group_name_H-M   'P 1'
#
loop_
_entity.id
_entity.type
_entity.pdbx_description
1 polymer ?
#
loop_
_entity_poly.entity_id
_entity_poly.type
_entity_poly.pdbx_seq_one_letter_code
_entity_poly.pdbx_strand_id
1 'polypeptide(L)'
;MCNAFSLATLLMHDRLHGTGFGEDRIDQMARAYRTHRYLRPDNRFLATRGPLKFFMGPSVGNDGVMSFWLHFSMPEQARKTWENLRANLIRIEGDDVKIDATSWEVIDPGNYRRGTGMSRVSVMAAAKEFGDDEMADALEVSLDKRYETVRRDGARAYTGISSWGNAGHVLARFTRQDAMRDLLAGEIPGQWKTGPILAQAAYPDVLVTRAVTDGRALDLVLRPGTGGGRTVLGIGRLAPRHDYEVSGGVETIVTADDDGCALVSIDLDGRHELLVRPSDP
;
A
#
# COMPACT_ATOMS: atom_id res chain seq x y z
N MET A 1 8.01 -15.39 -1.28
CA MET A 1 7.00 -14.37 -0.98
C MET A 1 6.29 -14.59 0.36
N CYS A 2 5.42 -15.60 0.52
CA CYS A 2 4.58 -15.74 1.72
C CYS A 2 5.37 -15.74 3.04
N ASN A 3 6.54 -16.39 3.08
CA ASN A 3 7.40 -16.39 4.27
C ASN A 3 7.91 -14.98 4.66
N ALA A 4 8.07 -14.06 3.69
CA ALA A 4 8.46 -12.68 3.97
C ALA A 4 7.34 -11.94 4.70
N PHE A 5 6.08 -12.15 4.30
CA PHE A 5 4.93 -11.63 5.03
C PHE A 5 4.90 -12.18 6.46
N SER A 6 5.05 -13.51 6.61
CA SER A 6 5.03 -14.16 7.92
C SER A 6 6.13 -13.64 8.85
N LEU A 7 7.35 -13.45 8.34
CA LEU A 7 8.44 -12.88 9.13
C LEU A 7 8.13 -11.43 9.54
N ALA A 8 7.67 -10.59 8.61
CA ALA A 8 7.30 -9.22 8.91
C ALA A 8 6.20 -9.14 9.97
N THR A 9 5.16 -9.99 9.87
CA THR A 9 4.09 -10.06 10.87
C THR A 9 4.60 -10.52 12.24
N LEU A 10 5.52 -11.49 12.28
CA LEU A 10 6.09 -11.96 13.54
C LEU A 10 6.92 -10.88 14.25
N LEU A 11 7.75 -10.16 13.49
CA LEU A 11 8.52 -9.04 14.01
C LEU A 11 7.63 -7.88 14.48
N MET A 12 6.54 -7.61 13.75
CA MET A 12 5.53 -6.63 14.18
C MET A 12 4.83 -7.07 15.47
N HIS A 13 4.52 -8.37 15.61
CA HIS A 13 3.94 -8.92 16.84
C HIS A 13 4.88 -8.74 18.03
N ASP A 14 6.16 -9.08 17.88
CA ASP A 14 7.17 -8.87 18.92
C ASP A 14 7.23 -7.41 19.38
N ARG A 15 7.22 -6.47 18.43
CA ARG A 15 7.18 -5.04 18.73
C ARG A 15 5.91 -4.62 19.49
N LEU A 16 4.74 -5.10 19.07
CA LEU A 16 3.45 -4.67 19.63
C LEU A 16 3.15 -5.30 20.99
N HIS A 17 3.69 -6.48 21.27
CA HIS A 17 3.36 -7.28 22.45
C HIS A 17 4.53 -7.55 23.38
N GLY A 18 5.74 -7.08 23.05
CA GLY A 18 6.95 -7.31 23.85
C GLY A 18 7.39 -8.77 23.88
N THR A 19 7.11 -9.52 22.80
CA THR A 19 7.55 -10.92 22.64
C THR A 19 8.89 -11.01 21.90
N GLY A 20 9.49 -12.20 21.85
CA GLY A 20 10.76 -12.47 21.17
C GLY A 20 10.70 -13.64 20.19
N PHE A 21 9.57 -13.85 19.51
CA PHE A 21 9.40 -15.00 18.60
C PHE A 21 10.26 -14.90 17.32
N GLY A 22 10.61 -13.68 16.93
CA GLY A 22 11.31 -13.31 15.71
C GLY A 22 12.83 -13.17 15.83
N GLU A 23 13.40 -13.19 17.05
CA GLU A 23 14.82 -12.87 17.35
C GLU A 23 15.80 -13.59 16.42
N ASP A 24 15.64 -14.90 16.23
CA ASP A 24 16.50 -15.71 15.35
C ASP A 24 15.93 -15.92 13.93
N ARG A 25 14.71 -15.44 13.66
CA ARG A 25 13.96 -15.82 12.45
C ARG A 25 14.45 -15.11 11.19
N ILE A 26 14.97 -13.90 11.32
CA ILE A 26 15.62 -13.17 10.21
C ILE A 26 16.80 -14.00 9.70
N ASP A 27 17.67 -14.38 10.62
CA ASP A 27 18.89 -15.13 10.38
C ASP A 27 18.61 -16.54 9.83
N GLN A 28 17.64 -17.23 10.44
CA GLN A 28 17.18 -18.52 9.96
C GLN A 28 16.64 -18.43 8.54
N MET A 29 15.81 -17.42 8.23
CA MET A 29 15.23 -17.24 6.90
C MET A 29 16.29 -16.88 5.86
N ALA A 30 17.25 -16.02 6.21
CA ALA A 30 18.38 -15.68 5.36
C ALA A 30 19.22 -16.92 4.99
N ARG A 31 19.52 -17.77 5.99
CA ARG A 31 20.19 -19.06 5.75
C ARG A 31 19.34 -19.98 4.88
N ALA A 32 18.05 -20.13 5.20
CA ALA A 32 17.14 -20.99 4.45
C ALA A 32 17.04 -20.59 2.97
N TYR A 33 17.01 -19.29 2.66
CA TYR A 33 16.98 -18.82 1.28
C TYR A 33 18.21 -19.25 0.47
N ARG A 34 19.39 -19.26 1.08
CA ARG A 34 20.63 -19.70 0.43
C ARG A 34 20.73 -21.22 0.38
N THR A 35 20.56 -21.89 1.52
CA THR A 35 20.68 -23.35 1.66
C THR A 35 19.70 -24.10 0.78
N HIS A 36 18.44 -23.65 0.72
CA HIS A 36 17.40 -24.26 -0.11
C HIS A 36 17.29 -23.65 -1.50
N ARG A 37 18.24 -22.78 -1.88
CA ARG A 37 18.40 -22.22 -3.23
C ARG A 37 17.16 -21.42 -3.71
N TYR A 38 16.42 -20.82 -2.78
CA TYR A 38 15.35 -19.88 -3.10
C TYR A 38 15.91 -18.53 -3.56
N LEU A 39 17.06 -18.13 -3.03
CA LEU A 39 17.83 -16.99 -3.50
C LEU A 39 18.97 -17.47 -4.40
N ARG A 40 19.04 -16.92 -5.60
CA ARG A 40 20.09 -17.22 -6.57
C ARG A 40 21.30 -16.31 -6.41
N PRO A 41 22.48 -16.68 -6.94
CA PRO A 41 23.67 -15.82 -6.93
C PRO A 41 23.48 -14.46 -7.62
N ASP A 42 22.54 -14.36 -8.57
CA ASP A 42 22.14 -13.12 -9.26
C ASP A 42 21.13 -12.28 -8.46
N ASN A 43 20.97 -12.54 -7.16
CA ASN A 43 20.02 -11.87 -6.25
C ASN A 43 18.53 -11.99 -6.65
N ARG A 44 18.18 -12.92 -7.54
CA ARG A 44 16.79 -13.19 -7.89
C ARG A 44 16.19 -14.30 -7.02
N PHE A 45 14.92 -14.15 -6.67
CA PHE A 45 14.18 -15.14 -5.89
C PHE A 45 13.40 -16.09 -6.78
N LEU A 46 13.50 -17.39 -6.53
CA LEU A 46 12.57 -18.37 -7.09
C LEU A 46 11.15 -18.05 -6.61
N ALA A 47 10.19 -18.02 -7.53
CA ALA A 47 8.80 -17.74 -7.20
C ALA A 47 8.18 -18.85 -6.35
N THR A 48 8.46 -20.12 -6.66
CA THR A 48 7.96 -21.25 -5.88
C THR A 48 8.86 -22.47 -6.02
N ARG A 49 8.96 -23.25 -4.94
CA ARG A 49 9.53 -24.59 -4.94
C ARG A 49 8.62 -25.47 -4.07
N GLY A 50 8.22 -26.61 -4.61
CA GLY A 50 7.27 -27.52 -3.96
C GLY A 50 7.75 -28.97 -3.95
N PRO A 51 6.95 -29.88 -3.37
CA PRO A 51 7.17 -31.32 -3.49
C PRO A 51 7.13 -31.77 -4.96
N LEU A 52 7.58 -33.00 -5.24
CA LEU A 52 7.55 -33.62 -6.57
C LEU A 52 8.33 -32.85 -7.66
N LYS A 53 9.42 -32.16 -7.29
CA LYS A 53 10.26 -31.36 -8.20
C LYS A 53 9.53 -30.19 -8.86
N PHE A 54 8.36 -29.77 -8.35
CA PHE A 54 7.71 -28.55 -8.82
C PHE A 54 8.60 -27.34 -8.50
N PHE A 55 8.95 -26.59 -9.53
CA PHE A 55 9.66 -25.33 -9.38
C PHE A 55 9.11 -24.30 -10.36
N MET A 56 8.96 -23.07 -9.90
CA MET A 56 8.78 -21.89 -10.73
C MET A 56 10.05 -21.07 -10.59
N GLY A 57 10.60 -20.64 -11.73
CA GLY A 57 11.83 -19.86 -11.77
C GLY A 57 11.71 -18.49 -11.09
N PRO A 58 12.70 -17.61 -11.28
CA PRO A 58 12.61 -16.22 -10.83
C PRO A 58 11.78 -15.36 -11.77
N SER A 59 10.87 -14.53 -11.24
CA SER A 59 10.07 -13.60 -12.03
C SER A 59 10.27 -12.18 -11.57
N VAL A 60 10.27 -11.23 -12.52
CA VAL A 60 10.43 -9.79 -12.21
C VAL A 60 9.39 -9.32 -11.20
N GLY A 61 8.13 -9.72 -11.36
CA GLY A 61 7.08 -9.39 -10.41
C GLY A 61 7.33 -9.94 -9.01
N ASN A 62 7.82 -11.18 -8.88
CA ASN A 62 8.16 -11.75 -7.57
C ASN A 62 9.34 -11.02 -6.94
N ASP A 63 10.38 -10.71 -7.71
CA ASP A 63 11.54 -9.96 -7.23
C ASP A 63 11.11 -8.57 -6.72
N GLY A 64 10.19 -7.89 -7.41
CA GLY A 64 9.62 -6.61 -6.94
C GLY A 64 8.89 -6.74 -5.59
N VAL A 65 8.02 -7.75 -5.45
CA VAL A 65 7.35 -8.01 -4.16
C VAL A 65 8.36 -8.34 -3.06
N MET A 66 9.36 -9.17 -3.37
CA MET A 66 10.39 -9.57 -2.41
C MET A 66 11.23 -8.37 -1.95
N SER A 67 11.63 -7.50 -2.87
CA SER A 67 12.34 -6.25 -2.56
C SER A 67 11.50 -5.34 -1.66
N PHE A 68 10.22 -5.15 -1.97
CA PHE A 68 9.33 -4.32 -1.17
C PHE A 68 9.15 -4.88 0.26
N TRP A 69 8.79 -6.16 0.41
CA TRP A 69 8.45 -6.72 1.72
C TRP A 69 9.65 -7.08 2.59
N LEU A 70 10.78 -7.44 1.99
CA LEU A 70 11.99 -7.69 2.76
C LEU A 70 12.67 -6.41 3.24
N HIS A 71 12.26 -5.22 2.78
CA HIS A 71 12.92 -3.99 3.16
C HIS A 71 12.90 -3.76 4.68
N PHE A 72 11.82 -4.20 5.35
CA PHE A 72 11.74 -4.18 6.81
C PHE A 72 12.67 -5.19 7.48
N SER A 73 12.51 -6.49 7.18
CA SER A 73 13.16 -7.56 7.94
C SER A 73 14.58 -7.89 7.47
N MET A 74 14.91 -7.60 6.22
CA MET A 74 16.19 -7.92 5.57
C MET A 74 16.59 -6.83 4.56
N PRO A 75 16.80 -5.57 5.02
CA PRO A 75 16.96 -4.40 4.15
C PRO A 75 18.11 -4.52 3.15
N GLU A 76 19.22 -5.15 3.54
CA GLU A 76 20.36 -5.35 2.63
C GLU A 76 20.02 -6.28 1.47
N GLN A 77 19.32 -7.39 1.73
CA GLN A 77 18.92 -8.31 0.68
C GLN A 77 17.87 -7.68 -0.23
N ALA A 78 16.92 -6.96 0.35
CA ALA A 78 15.88 -6.24 -0.37
C ALA A 78 16.48 -5.26 -1.39
N ARG A 79 17.48 -4.47 -0.94
CA ARG A 79 18.22 -3.50 -1.78
C ARG A 79 19.00 -4.18 -2.89
N LYS A 80 19.74 -5.25 -2.59
CA LYS A 80 20.47 -6.04 -3.61
C LYS A 80 19.55 -6.57 -4.71
N THR A 81 18.36 -7.04 -4.33
CA THR A 81 17.36 -7.51 -5.30
C THR A 81 16.79 -6.35 -6.13
N TRP A 82 16.55 -5.18 -5.52
CA TRP A 82 16.09 -3.98 -6.21
C TRP A 82 17.13 -3.44 -7.20
N GLU A 83 18.38 -3.29 -6.76
CA GLU A 83 19.50 -2.83 -7.61
C GLU A 83 19.69 -3.75 -8.82
N ASN A 84 19.57 -5.07 -8.62
CA ASN A 84 19.63 -6.02 -9.73
C ASN A 84 18.45 -5.87 -10.71
N LEU A 85 17.22 -5.67 -10.21
CA LEU A 85 16.06 -5.38 -11.06
C LEU A 85 16.33 -4.14 -11.91
N ARG A 86 16.67 -3.02 -11.25
CA ARG A 86 16.87 -1.71 -11.88
C ARG A 86 18.01 -1.71 -12.90
N ALA A 87 19.08 -2.44 -12.65
CA ALA A 87 20.23 -2.51 -13.54
C ALA A 87 20.01 -3.44 -14.75
N ASN A 88 19.35 -4.59 -14.54
CA ASN A 88 19.43 -5.70 -15.51
C ASN A 88 18.10 -6.07 -16.16
N LEU A 89 16.96 -5.78 -15.53
CA LEU A 89 15.67 -6.39 -15.90
C LEU A 89 14.58 -5.37 -16.25
N ILE A 90 14.70 -4.12 -15.81
CA ILE A 90 13.73 -3.06 -16.11
C ILE A 90 14.44 -1.83 -16.68
N ARG A 91 13.87 -1.26 -17.75
CA ARG A 91 14.41 -0.09 -18.44
C ARG A 91 13.28 0.81 -18.92
N ILE A 92 13.44 2.11 -18.74
CA ILE A 92 12.58 3.10 -19.38
C ILE A 92 13.02 3.19 -20.84
N GLU A 93 12.07 2.98 -21.76
CA GLU A 93 12.27 3.09 -23.21
C GLU A 93 11.21 4.04 -23.77
N GLY A 94 11.57 5.32 -23.91
CA GLY A 94 10.62 6.37 -24.29
C GLY A 94 9.58 6.63 -23.20
N ASP A 95 8.30 6.50 -23.54
CA ASP A 95 7.14 6.69 -22.67
C ASP A 95 6.62 5.36 -22.06
N ASP A 96 7.44 4.30 -22.09
CA ASP A 96 7.06 2.96 -21.62
C ASP A 96 8.21 2.32 -20.81
N VAL A 97 7.87 1.27 -20.08
CA VAL A 97 8.84 0.46 -19.33
C VAL A 97 8.93 -0.92 -19.93
N LYS A 98 10.13 -1.24 -20.42
CA LYS A 98 10.50 -2.58 -20.83
C LYS A 98 10.83 -3.41 -19.60
N ILE A 99 10.22 -4.58 -19.54
CA ILE A 99 10.51 -5.61 -18.56
C ILE A 99 11.11 -6.79 -19.33
N ASP A 100 12.38 -7.08 -19.08
CA ASP A 100 13.09 -8.24 -19.65
C ASP A 100 12.72 -9.51 -18.89
N ALA A 101 11.48 -9.95 -19.11
CA ALA A 101 10.90 -11.16 -18.55
C ALA A 101 10.80 -12.26 -19.62
N THR A 102 11.07 -13.51 -19.23
CA THR A 102 10.78 -14.67 -20.08
C THR A 102 9.27 -14.96 -20.17
N SER A 103 8.84 -15.78 -21.13
CA SER A 103 7.41 -16.02 -21.43
C SER A 103 6.59 -16.61 -20.27
N TRP A 104 7.23 -17.21 -19.27
CA TRP A 104 6.57 -17.72 -18.07
C TRP A 104 6.58 -16.70 -16.91
N GLU A 105 7.50 -15.73 -16.90
CA GLU A 105 7.61 -14.68 -15.86
C GLU A 105 6.49 -13.65 -15.96
N VAL A 106 5.79 -13.60 -17.09
CA VAL A 106 4.68 -12.69 -17.37
C VAL A 106 3.33 -13.29 -17.02
N ILE A 107 3.27 -14.27 -16.10
CA ILE A 107 2.00 -14.81 -15.62
C ILE A 107 1.58 -14.03 -14.37
N ASP A 108 0.38 -13.47 -14.39
CA ASP A 108 -0.24 -12.88 -13.20
C ASP A 108 -0.79 -14.02 -12.31
N PRO A 109 -0.21 -14.29 -11.13
CA PRO A 109 -0.65 -15.37 -10.26
C PRO A 109 -2.06 -15.17 -9.69
N GLY A 110 -2.60 -13.95 -9.72
CA GLY A 110 -3.93 -13.65 -9.19
C GLY A 110 -5.08 -14.00 -10.14
N ASN A 111 -4.80 -14.16 -11.44
CA ASN A 111 -5.82 -14.54 -12.43
C ASN A 111 -5.32 -15.57 -13.48
N TYR A 112 -4.08 -16.00 -13.38
CA TYR A 112 -3.37 -16.92 -14.27
C TYR A 112 -3.34 -16.52 -15.76
N ARG A 113 -3.56 -15.24 -16.05
CA ARG A 113 -3.45 -14.71 -17.41
C ARG A 113 -2.02 -14.26 -17.69
N ARG A 114 -1.65 -14.32 -18.97
CA ARG A 114 -0.39 -13.73 -19.44
C ARG A 114 -0.54 -12.22 -19.55
N GLY A 115 0.40 -11.51 -18.98
CA GLY A 115 0.49 -10.06 -18.97
C GLY A 115 1.52 -9.60 -17.93
N THR A 116 2.15 -8.47 -18.19
CA THR A 116 3.17 -7.89 -17.31
C THR A 116 2.60 -6.92 -16.27
N GLY A 117 1.28 -6.75 -16.19
CA GLY A 117 0.59 -5.82 -15.29
C GLY A 117 0.96 -6.03 -13.83
N MET A 118 0.88 -7.28 -13.34
CA MET A 118 1.33 -7.61 -11.98
C MET A 118 2.83 -7.31 -11.77
N SER A 119 3.67 -7.60 -12.76
CA SER A 119 5.11 -7.28 -12.65
C SER A 119 5.34 -5.78 -12.55
N ARG A 120 4.64 -4.98 -13.36
CA ARG A 120 4.73 -3.51 -13.31
C ARG A 120 4.31 -2.96 -11.96
N VAL A 121 3.18 -3.42 -11.44
CA VAL A 121 2.67 -3.00 -10.13
C VAL A 121 3.65 -3.35 -9.01
N SER A 122 4.15 -4.59 -8.98
CA SER A 122 5.08 -5.00 -7.93
C SER A 122 6.40 -4.24 -7.99
N VAL A 123 6.90 -3.97 -9.20
CA VAL A 123 8.12 -3.16 -9.38
C VAL A 123 7.85 -1.70 -9.03
N MET A 124 6.67 -1.16 -9.32
CA MET A 124 6.30 0.21 -8.95
C MET A 124 6.25 0.38 -7.43
N ALA A 125 5.67 -0.59 -6.72
CA ALA A 125 5.68 -0.59 -5.25
C ALA A 125 7.12 -0.62 -4.69
N ALA A 126 7.97 -1.49 -5.23
CA ALA A 126 9.39 -1.53 -4.85
C ALA A 126 10.11 -0.21 -5.16
N ALA A 127 9.89 0.36 -6.36
CA ALA A 127 10.48 1.63 -6.76
C ALA A 127 10.14 2.75 -5.77
N LYS A 128 8.86 2.89 -5.40
CA LYS A 128 8.42 3.86 -4.37
C LYS A 128 9.06 3.60 -3.02
N GLU A 129 9.11 2.36 -2.56
CA GLU A 129 9.72 1.99 -1.27
C GLU A 129 11.23 2.31 -1.21
N PHE A 130 11.94 2.21 -2.34
CA PHE A 130 13.36 2.56 -2.46
C PHE A 130 13.61 4.02 -2.89
N GLY A 131 12.57 4.83 -3.07
CA GLY A 131 12.70 6.25 -3.46
C GLY A 131 13.07 6.48 -4.93
N ASP A 132 12.89 5.48 -5.81
CA ASP A 132 13.05 5.63 -7.26
C ASP A 132 11.73 6.11 -7.89
N ASP A 133 11.42 7.39 -7.66
CA ASP A 133 10.21 8.03 -8.19
C ASP A 133 10.19 8.07 -9.72
N GLU A 134 11.35 8.18 -10.37
CA GLU A 134 11.46 8.17 -11.84
C GLU A 134 10.92 6.86 -12.42
N MET A 135 11.39 5.71 -11.90
CA MET A 135 10.91 4.40 -12.35
C MET A 135 9.44 4.18 -11.95
N ALA A 136 9.03 4.61 -10.76
CA ALA A 136 7.64 4.46 -10.32
C ALA A 136 6.66 5.21 -11.22
N ASP A 137 6.97 6.46 -11.56
CA ASP A 137 6.13 7.30 -12.40
C ASP A 137 6.11 6.77 -13.85
N ALA A 138 7.25 6.30 -14.37
CA ALA A 138 7.30 5.63 -15.68
C ALA A 138 6.47 4.34 -15.72
N LEU A 139 6.41 3.58 -14.62
CA LEU A 139 5.58 2.37 -14.51
C LEU A 139 4.08 2.68 -14.45
N GLU A 140 3.67 3.78 -13.82
CA GLU A 140 2.28 4.27 -13.85
C GLU A 140 1.86 4.59 -15.29
N VAL A 141 2.67 5.37 -16.03
CA VAL A 141 2.42 5.69 -17.45
C VAL A 141 2.37 4.41 -18.29
N SER A 142 3.31 3.49 -18.06
CA SER A 142 3.36 2.20 -18.75
C SER A 142 2.13 1.33 -18.50
N LEU A 143 1.55 1.36 -17.28
CA LEU A 143 0.30 0.69 -16.95
C LEU A 143 -0.87 1.31 -17.73
N ASP A 144 -1.03 2.63 -17.68
CA ASP A 144 -2.10 3.37 -18.37
C ASP A 144 -2.08 3.16 -19.89
N LYS A 145 -0.89 3.03 -20.48
CA LYS A 145 -0.71 2.78 -21.92
C LYS A 145 -1.14 1.35 -22.33
N ARG A 146 -1.02 0.38 -21.43
CA ARG A 146 -1.11 -1.05 -21.76
C ARG A 146 -2.39 -1.72 -21.28
N TYR A 147 -3.08 -1.11 -20.34
CA TYR A 147 -4.28 -1.67 -19.72
C TYR A 147 -5.39 -0.63 -19.70
N GLU A 148 -6.56 -1.01 -20.19
CA GLU A 148 -7.75 -0.18 -20.07
C GLU A 148 -8.19 -0.11 -18.61
N THR A 149 -8.91 0.94 -18.25
CA THR A 149 -9.53 1.04 -16.92
C THR A 149 -11.04 1.02 -17.01
N VAL A 150 -11.67 0.41 -16.02
CA VAL A 150 -13.11 0.46 -15.79
C VAL A 150 -13.38 1.21 -14.51
N ARG A 151 -14.50 1.94 -14.47
CA ARG A 151 -14.99 2.59 -13.25
C ARG A 151 -16.30 1.94 -12.83
N ARG A 152 -16.38 1.56 -11.56
CA ARG A 152 -17.58 1.01 -10.93
C ARG A 152 -17.67 1.56 -9.52
N ASP A 153 -18.87 2.01 -9.13
CA ASP A 153 -19.13 2.50 -7.77
C ASP A 153 -18.12 3.59 -7.36
N GLY A 154 -17.80 4.49 -8.29
CA GLY A 154 -16.79 5.55 -8.15
C GLY A 154 -15.32 5.10 -8.16
N ALA A 155 -15.01 3.81 -7.97
CA ALA A 155 -13.67 3.26 -7.96
C ALA A 155 -13.17 2.85 -9.36
N ARG A 156 -11.89 3.10 -9.64
CA ARG A 156 -11.22 2.74 -10.90
C ARG A 156 -10.40 1.46 -10.71
N ALA A 157 -10.44 0.55 -11.69
CA ALA A 157 -9.59 -0.63 -11.75
C ALA A 157 -9.08 -0.86 -13.17
N TYR A 158 -7.86 -1.37 -13.32
CA TYR A 158 -7.34 -1.86 -14.61
C TYR A 158 -8.01 -3.18 -14.98
N THR A 159 -8.42 -3.30 -16.24
CA THR A 159 -8.88 -4.55 -16.84
C THR A 159 -7.67 -5.42 -17.21
N GLY A 160 -7.86 -6.75 -17.23
CA GLY A 160 -6.78 -7.68 -17.58
C GLY A 160 -5.71 -7.90 -16.49
N ILE A 161 -5.69 -7.08 -15.45
CA ILE A 161 -4.88 -7.26 -14.23
C ILE A 161 -5.74 -7.94 -13.15
N SER A 162 -5.16 -8.81 -12.34
CA SER A 162 -5.88 -9.45 -11.22
C SER A 162 -6.32 -8.45 -10.15
N SER A 163 -7.23 -8.88 -9.27
CA SER A 163 -7.59 -8.09 -8.07
C SER A 163 -6.38 -7.81 -7.19
N TRP A 164 -5.42 -8.74 -7.15
CA TRP A 164 -4.17 -8.53 -6.43
C TRP A 164 -3.32 -7.45 -7.08
N GLY A 165 -3.17 -7.45 -8.42
CA GLY A 165 -2.46 -6.38 -9.10
C GLY A 165 -3.16 -5.02 -8.95
N ASN A 166 -4.49 -4.95 -8.96
CA ASN A 166 -5.21 -3.71 -8.67
C ASN A 166 -5.02 -3.22 -7.22
N ALA A 167 -5.08 -4.12 -6.23
CA ALA A 167 -4.80 -3.76 -4.84
C ALA A 167 -3.33 -3.34 -4.63
N GLY A 168 -2.39 -4.02 -5.29
CA GLY A 168 -0.98 -3.67 -5.30
C GLY A 168 -0.72 -2.30 -5.94
N HIS A 169 -1.49 -1.92 -6.96
CA HIS A 169 -1.39 -0.60 -7.59
C HIS A 169 -1.80 0.50 -6.61
N VAL A 170 -2.90 0.30 -5.90
CA VAL A 170 -3.34 1.21 -4.84
C VAL A 170 -2.27 1.33 -3.74
N LEU A 171 -1.71 0.21 -3.30
CA LEU A 171 -0.60 0.21 -2.33
C LEU A 171 0.59 1.02 -2.85
N ALA A 172 1.02 0.79 -4.09
CA ALA A 172 2.13 1.51 -4.70
C ALA A 172 1.87 3.03 -4.77
N ARG A 173 0.66 3.46 -5.11
CA ARG A 173 0.29 4.88 -5.19
C ARG A 173 0.33 5.61 -3.84
N PHE A 174 0.08 4.91 -2.74
CA PHE A 174 0.14 5.47 -1.39
C PHE A 174 1.47 5.21 -0.68
N THR A 175 2.39 4.51 -1.35
CA THR A 175 3.74 4.24 -0.83
C THR A 175 4.62 5.47 -1.06
N ARG A 176 5.56 5.67 -0.13
CA ARG A 176 6.71 6.58 -0.24
C ARG A 176 7.99 5.79 0.05
N GLN A 177 9.14 6.44 -0.08
CA GLN A 177 10.39 5.87 0.38
C GLN A 177 10.26 5.40 1.84
N ASP A 178 10.73 4.18 2.12
CA ASP A 178 10.69 3.52 3.43
C ASP A 178 9.28 3.34 4.03
N ALA A 179 8.18 3.53 3.27
CA ALA A 179 6.83 3.53 3.85
C ALA A 179 6.46 2.23 4.57
N MET A 180 6.71 1.07 3.94
CA MET A 180 6.41 -0.21 4.57
C MET A 180 7.35 -0.52 5.70
N ARG A 181 8.63 -0.20 5.54
CA ARG A 181 9.63 -0.35 6.58
C ARG A 181 9.25 0.43 7.84
N ASP A 182 8.95 1.71 7.68
CA ASP A 182 8.55 2.60 8.78
C ASP A 182 7.24 2.13 9.43
N LEU A 183 6.25 1.76 8.62
CA LEU A 183 4.96 1.26 9.11
C LEU A 183 5.13 0.02 10.01
N LEU A 184 5.91 -0.95 9.54
CA LEU A 184 6.14 -2.20 10.28
C LEU A 184 7.03 -1.99 11.52
N ALA A 185 8.01 -1.09 11.43
CA ALA A 185 8.83 -0.65 12.55
C ALA A 185 8.06 0.20 13.58
N GLY A 186 6.87 0.69 13.24
CA GLY A 186 6.08 1.59 14.09
C GLY A 186 6.59 3.04 14.12
N GLU A 187 7.44 3.39 13.14
CA GLU A 187 8.01 4.73 12.89
C GLU A 187 7.01 5.61 12.12
N ILE A 188 5.77 5.63 12.60
CA ILE A 188 4.73 6.51 12.06
C ILE A 188 4.74 7.87 12.78
N PRO A 189 4.37 8.97 12.10
CA PRO A 189 4.27 10.29 12.71
C PRO A 189 3.44 10.27 14.00
N GLY A 190 3.94 10.93 15.06
CA GLY A 190 3.31 10.91 16.38
C GLY A 190 1.86 11.40 16.36
N GLN A 191 1.57 12.40 15.52
CA GLN A 191 0.24 12.94 15.33
C GLN A 191 -0.79 11.90 14.85
N TRP A 192 -0.38 10.89 14.09
CA TRP A 192 -1.29 9.85 13.59
C TRP A 192 -1.70 8.85 14.69
N LYS A 193 -0.95 8.81 15.80
CA LYS A 193 -1.23 7.92 16.93
C LYS A 193 -2.37 8.46 17.80
N THR A 194 -2.47 9.78 17.94
CA THR A 194 -3.36 10.42 18.92
C THR A 194 -4.37 11.38 18.31
N GLY A 195 -4.14 11.88 17.10
CA GLY A 195 -5.01 12.85 16.45
C GLY A 195 -6.38 12.28 16.05
N PRO A 196 -7.32 13.15 15.67
CA PRO A 196 -8.65 12.73 15.23
C PRO A 196 -8.59 11.84 13.98
N ILE A 197 -9.57 10.94 13.85
CA ILE A 197 -9.67 9.99 12.74
C ILE A 197 -11.07 9.96 12.13
N LEU A 198 -11.15 9.59 10.86
CA LEU A 198 -12.41 9.15 10.26
C LEU A 198 -12.72 7.74 10.77
N ALA A 199 -13.62 7.65 11.75
CA ALA A 199 -14.00 6.39 12.39
C ALA A 199 -15.08 5.64 11.58
N GLN A 200 -15.95 6.36 10.87
CA GLN A 200 -17.03 5.77 10.10
C GLN A 200 -17.31 6.54 8.80
N ALA A 201 -17.43 5.79 7.70
CA ALA A 201 -17.95 6.26 6.42
C ALA A 201 -18.70 5.10 5.76
N ALA A 202 -19.83 5.36 5.10
CA ALA A 202 -20.64 4.34 4.47
C ALA A 202 -20.05 3.91 3.12
N TYR A 203 -19.21 2.87 3.08
CA TYR A 203 -18.75 2.27 1.83
C TYR A 203 -19.84 1.32 1.24
N PRO A 204 -20.11 1.33 -0.08
CA PRO A 204 -19.41 2.06 -1.14
C PRO A 204 -19.93 3.47 -1.43
N ASP A 205 -20.92 3.99 -0.72
CA ASP A 205 -21.51 5.30 -1.02
C ASP A 205 -20.53 6.47 -0.83
N VAL A 206 -19.61 6.36 0.13
CA VAL A 206 -18.57 7.35 0.45
C VAL A 206 -17.18 6.75 0.18
N LEU A 207 -16.47 7.31 -0.78
CA LEU A 207 -15.08 6.96 -1.09
C LEU A 207 -14.13 7.95 -0.42
N VAL A 208 -13.21 7.43 0.40
CA VAL A 208 -12.17 8.22 1.05
C VAL A 208 -10.96 8.31 0.12
N THR A 209 -10.67 9.52 -0.38
CA THR A 209 -9.49 9.77 -1.23
C THR A 209 -8.32 10.35 -0.45
N ARG A 210 -8.59 10.98 0.71
CA ARG A 210 -7.59 11.42 1.69
C ARG A 210 -8.23 11.47 3.08
N ALA A 211 -7.48 11.06 4.10
CA ALA A 211 -7.81 11.26 5.50
C ALA A 211 -6.51 11.43 6.30
N VAL A 212 -6.18 12.66 6.70
CA VAL A 212 -4.90 12.98 7.34
C VAL A 212 -5.14 13.86 8.55
N THR A 213 -4.50 13.51 9.66
CA THR A 213 -4.47 14.35 10.86
C THR A 213 -3.10 14.98 11.07
N ASP A 214 -3.09 16.22 11.55
CA ASP A 214 -1.90 16.91 12.05
C ASP A 214 -1.72 16.74 13.58
N GLY A 215 -2.62 16.01 14.23
CA GLY A 215 -2.62 15.74 15.67
C GLY A 215 -3.72 16.49 16.43
N ARG A 216 -4.30 17.54 15.81
CA ARG A 216 -5.41 18.33 16.38
C ARG A 216 -6.59 18.42 15.44
N ALA A 217 -6.34 18.60 14.15
CA ALA A 217 -7.33 18.66 13.10
C ALA A 217 -7.31 17.37 12.25
N LEU A 218 -8.41 17.13 11.56
CA LEU A 218 -8.58 16.08 10.57
C LEU A 218 -9.03 16.68 9.25
N ASP A 219 -8.26 16.41 8.21
CA ASP A 219 -8.50 16.84 6.85
C ASP A 219 -8.86 15.65 5.97
N LEU A 220 -10.05 15.70 5.38
CA LEU A 220 -10.62 14.67 4.51
C LEU A 220 -10.86 15.18 3.10
N VAL A 221 -10.67 14.29 2.12
CA VAL A 221 -11.17 14.48 0.76
C VAL A 221 -11.99 13.26 0.37
N LEU A 222 -13.26 13.48 0.06
CA LEU A 222 -14.26 12.45 -0.17
C LEU A 222 -14.82 12.53 -1.59
N ARG A 223 -15.33 11.41 -2.10
CA ARG A 223 -16.05 11.34 -3.37
C ARG A 223 -17.27 10.41 -3.27
N PRO A 224 -18.34 10.66 -4.02
CA PRO A 224 -19.46 9.74 -4.13
C PRO A 224 -19.02 8.43 -4.82
N GLY A 225 -19.52 7.30 -4.33
CA GLY A 225 -19.36 5.98 -4.98
C GLY A 225 -20.60 5.56 -5.74
N THR A 226 -21.54 4.87 -5.07
CA THR A 226 -22.81 4.37 -5.66
C THR A 226 -23.93 5.41 -5.78
N GLY A 227 -23.69 6.64 -5.34
CA GLY A 227 -24.63 7.76 -5.44
C GLY A 227 -24.07 9.03 -4.80
N GLY A 228 -24.74 10.16 -5.01
CA GLY A 228 -24.46 11.41 -4.31
C GLY A 228 -25.54 11.75 -3.28
N GLY A 229 -25.41 12.91 -2.64
CA GLY A 229 -26.37 13.44 -1.68
C GLY A 229 -25.87 13.43 -0.24
N ARG A 230 -26.81 13.62 0.69
CA ARG A 230 -26.49 13.80 2.11
C ARG A 230 -26.10 12.49 2.78
N THR A 231 -24.99 12.50 3.51
CA THR A 231 -24.49 11.38 4.30
C THR A 231 -23.88 11.86 5.62
N VAL A 232 -23.63 10.93 6.54
CA VAL A 232 -23.06 11.20 7.87
C VAL A 232 -21.74 10.47 8.01
N LEU A 233 -20.74 11.19 8.50
CA LEU A 233 -19.42 10.67 8.86
C LEU A 233 -19.31 10.57 10.38
N GLY A 234 -18.64 9.52 10.86
CA GLY A 234 -18.22 9.42 12.25
C GLY A 234 -16.78 9.87 12.40
N ILE A 235 -16.54 10.88 13.21
CA ILE A 235 -15.22 11.35 13.60
C ILE A 235 -14.92 10.84 15.01
N GLY A 236 -13.73 10.28 15.22
CA GLY A 236 -13.31 9.75 16.51
C GLY A 236 -11.99 10.34 17.00
N ARG A 237 -11.64 10.06 18.26
CA ARG A 237 -10.46 10.60 18.95
C ARG A 237 -10.43 12.13 19.04
N LEU A 238 -11.61 12.71 19.20
CA LEU A 238 -11.78 14.10 19.60
C LEU A 238 -11.60 14.24 21.11
N ALA A 239 -11.31 15.44 21.58
CA ALA A 239 -11.35 15.76 23.00
C ALA A 239 -12.81 15.72 23.47
N PRO A 240 -13.18 14.90 24.47
CA PRO A 240 -14.56 14.77 24.91
C PRO A 240 -15.18 16.09 25.35
N ARG A 241 -16.45 16.31 24.99
CA ARG A 241 -17.24 17.51 25.32
C ARG A 241 -16.63 18.84 24.83
N HIS A 242 -15.76 18.78 23.82
CA HIS A 242 -15.19 19.97 23.20
C HIS A 242 -15.88 20.27 21.88
N ASP A 243 -16.03 21.56 21.56
CA ASP A 243 -16.52 22.01 20.27
C ASP A 243 -15.42 21.99 19.21
N TYR A 244 -15.81 21.61 18.01
CA TYR A 244 -14.98 21.56 16.81
C TYR A 244 -15.65 22.33 15.69
N GLU A 245 -14.90 23.22 15.06
CA GLU A 245 -15.29 23.84 13.82
C GLU A 245 -15.19 22.86 12.66
N VAL A 246 -16.20 22.90 11.80
CA VAL A 246 -16.32 22.03 10.64
C VAL A 246 -16.46 22.88 9.39
N SER A 247 -15.46 22.82 8.50
CA SER A 247 -15.51 23.42 7.18
C SER A 247 -15.85 22.35 6.15
N GLY A 248 -16.89 22.58 5.35
CA GLY A 248 -17.43 21.58 4.41
C GLY A 248 -18.50 20.67 5.03
N GLY A 249 -18.82 20.82 6.32
CA GLY A 249 -19.98 20.18 6.93
C GLY A 249 -21.27 20.91 6.61
N VAL A 250 -22.41 20.24 6.78
CA VAL A 250 -23.72 20.90 6.86
C VAL A 250 -23.77 21.72 8.15
N GLU A 251 -23.29 21.15 9.25
CA GLU A 251 -23.04 21.84 10.49
C GLU A 251 -21.69 22.56 10.43
N THR A 252 -21.62 23.79 10.95
CA THR A 252 -20.36 24.55 11.05
C THR A 252 -19.61 24.26 12.35
N ILE A 253 -20.29 23.71 13.35
CA ILE A 253 -19.74 23.32 14.65
C ILE A 253 -20.37 21.99 15.05
N VAL A 254 -19.55 21.09 15.59
CA VAL A 254 -20.01 19.86 16.25
C VAL A 254 -19.34 19.73 17.62
N THR A 255 -20.07 19.22 18.60
CA THR A 255 -19.53 18.92 19.92
C THR A 255 -19.21 17.43 20.01
N ALA A 256 -18.00 17.10 20.45
CA ALA A 256 -17.64 15.72 20.73
C ALA A 256 -18.42 15.18 21.94
N ASP A 257 -18.88 13.94 21.87
CA ASP A 257 -19.50 13.23 22.99
C ASP A 257 -18.49 12.84 24.07
N ASP A 258 -18.95 12.12 25.09
CA ASP A 258 -18.12 11.67 26.22
C ASP A 258 -17.04 10.66 25.79
N ASP A 259 -17.23 9.98 24.65
CA ASP A 259 -16.29 9.01 24.08
C ASP A 259 -15.31 9.66 23.08
N GLY A 260 -15.37 10.98 22.90
CA GLY A 260 -14.53 11.70 21.95
C GLY A 260 -14.92 11.42 20.50
N CYS A 261 -16.21 11.24 20.25
CA CYS A 261 -16.78 11.01 18.92
C CYS A 261 -17.75 12.13 18.53
N ALA A 262 -17.88 12.39 17.23
CA ALA A 262 -18.87 13.31 16.70
C ALA A 262 -19.41 12.82 15.35
N LEU A 263 -20.65 13.18 15.05
CA LEU A 263 -21.26 12.95 13.75
C LEU A 263 -21.25 14.25 12.94
N VAL A 264 -20.80 14.16 11.69
CA VAL A 264 -20.74 15.30 10.77
C VAL A 264 -21.54 14.95 9.52
N SER A 265 -22.56 15.76 9.22
CA SER A 265 -23.33 15.61 7.99
C SER A 265 -22.61 16.34 6.85
N ILE A 266 -22.60 15.75 5.65
CA ILE A 266 -22.06 16.38 4.43
C ILE A 266 -23.01 16.17 3.26
N ASP A 267 -22.99 17.09 2.30
CA ASP A 267 -23.66 16.94 1.00
C ASP A 267 -22.63 16.53 -0.06
N LEU A 268 -22.64 15.25 -0.47
CA LEU A 268 -21.58 14.63 -1.26
C LEU A 268 -22.02 14.38 -2.72
N ASP A 269 -21.93 15.38 -3.58
CA ASP A 269 -22.26 15.26 -5.02
C ASP A 269 -21.04 15.17 -5.93
N GLY A 270 -19.84 15.37 -5.38
CA GLY A 270 -18.59 15.42 -6.14
C GLY A 270 -17.36 15.27 -5.26
N ARG A 271 -16.24 15.90 -5.66
CA ARG A 271 -15.08 16.00 -4.76
C ARG A 271 -15.43 16.94 -3.63
N HIS A 272 -15.39 16.43 -2.41
CA HIS A 272 -15.75 17.17 -1.21
C HIS A 272 -14.56 17.26 -0.26
N GLU A 273 -14.22 18.46 0.19
CA GLU A 273 -13.20 18.68 1.22
C GLU A 273 -13.90 18.93 2.55
N LEU A 274 -13.42 18.27 3.60
CA LEU A 274 -13.90 18.46 4.96
C LEU A 274 -12.72 18.68 5.89
N LEU A 275 -12.77 19.74 6.68
CA LEU A 275 -11.81 20.01 7.75
C LEU A 275 -12.55 20.07 9.09
N VAL A 276 -12.11 19.26 10.04
CA VAL A 276 -12.58 19.28 11.43
C VAL A 276 -11.43 19.73 12.30
N ARG A 277 -11.57 20.85 13.02
CA ARG A 277 -10.53 21.41 13.90
C ARG A 277 -11.12 21.89 15.22
N PRO A 278 -10.38 21.87 16.34
CA PRO A 278 -10.89 22.40 17.60
C PRO A 278 -11.30 23.86 17.43
N SER A 279 -12.44 24.26 18.00
CA SER A 279 -12.81 25.67 18.07
C SER A 279 -11.79 26.42 18.92
N ASP A 280 -11.40 27.63 18.50
CA ASP A 280 -10.58 28.49 19.35
C ASP A 280 -11.42 28.90 20.59
N PRO A 281 -10.82 28.93 21.79
CA PRO A 281 -11.49 29.31 23.03
C PRO A 281 -11.95 30.78 23.06
#